data_AF-D1PS38-F1
#
_entry.id   AF-D1PS38-F1
#
_cell.length_a   1.000
_cell.length_b   1.000
_cell.length_c   1.000
_cell.angle_alpha   90.00
_cell.angle_beta   90.00
_cell.angle_gamma   90.00
#
_symmetry.space_group_name_H-M   'P 1'
#
loop_
_entity.id
_entity.type
_entity.pdbx_description
1 polymer ?
#
loop_
_entity_poly.entity_id
_entity_poly.type
_entity_poly.pdbx_seq_one_letter_code
_entity_poly.pdbx_strand_id
1 'polypeptide(L)'
;MSQLSQLKAQINQVATNITQTAAAMNSFSSTLQQQIGTISSAIGGTASNEDRQMVDALQQAMQSVKAASVQLNAAAGKARDWVSKA
;
A
#
# COMPACT_ATOMS: atom_id res chain seq x y z
N MET A 1 34.31 2.00 11.93
CA MET A 1 32.88 1.62 11.90
C MET A 1 32.78 0.11 12.10
N SER A 2 31.90 -0.35 12.99
CA SER A 2 31.67 -1.79 13.19
C SER A 2 30.73 -2.36 12.12
N GLN A 3 30.80 -3.67 11.88
CA GLN A 3 29.86 -4.39 11.00
C GLN A 3 28.40 -4.14 11.41
N LEU A 4 28.14 -4.02 12.72
CA LEU A 4 26.83 -3.66 13.26
C LEU A 4 26.36 -2.26 12.85
N SER A 5 27.26 -1.27 12.85
CA SER A 5 26.94 0.09 12.39
C SER A 5 26.58 0.12 10.91
N GLN A 6 27.25 -0.69 10.08
CA GLN A 6 26.93 -0.82 8.66
C GLN A 6 25.57 -1.50 8.43
N LEU A 7 25.28 -2.56 9.18
CA LEU A 7 24.00 -3.26 9.13
C LEU A 7 22.83 -2.34 9.54
N LYS A 8 22.99 -1.54 10.60
CA LYS A 8 21.98 -0.54 11.02
C LYS A 8 21.68 0.48 9.92
N ALA A 9 22.71 0.98 9.24
CA ALA A 9 22.54 1.92 8.14
C ALA A 9 21.76 1.27 6.97
N GLN A 10 22.08 0.02 6.62
CA GLN A 10 21.37 -0.72 5.59
C GLN A 10 19.89 -0.95 5.95
N ILE A 11 19.60 -1.37 7.19
CA ILE A 11 18.22 -1.60 7.65
C ILE A 11 17.42 -0.29 7.68
N ASN A 12 18.04 0.81 8.11
CA ASN A 12 17.39 2.13 8.03
C ASN A 12 17.06 2.55 6.60
N GLN A 13 17.94 2.25 5.65
CA GLN A 13 17.68 2.52 4.23
C GLN A 13 16.50 1.67 3.73
N VAL A 14 16.48 0.38 4.05
CA VAL A 14 15.36 -0.52 3.71
C VAL A 14 14.05 0.00 4.31
N ALA A 15 14.03 0.38 5.58
CA ALA A 15 12.85 0.93 6.23
C ALA A 15 12.34 2.22 5.56
N THR A 16 13.26 3.07 5.10
CA THR A 16 12.94 4.30 4.36
C THR A 16 12.30 3.96 3.01
N ASN A 17 12.90 3.06 2.23
CA ASN A 17 12.36 2.62 0.94
C ASN A 17 10.95 2.02 1.12
N ILE A 18 10.77 1.14 2.10
CA ILE A 18 9.48 0.53 2.43
C ILE A 18 8.43 1.59 2.76
N THR A 19 8.78 2.60 3.57
CA THR A 19 7.86 3.68 3.94
C THR A 19 7.43 4.48 2.69
N GLN A 20 8.35 4.76 1.78
CA GLN A 20 8.05 5.47 0.53
C GLN A 20 7.11 4.66 -0.37
N THR A 21 7.36 3.36 -0.52
CA THR A 21 6.48 2.46 -1.27
C THR A 21 5.10 2.38 -0.63
N ALA A 22 5.01 2.24 0.70
CA ALA A 22 3.75 2.22 1.43
C ALA A 22 2.94 3.51 1.19
N ALA A 23 3.58 4.67 1.22
CA ALA A 23 2.94 5.96 0.94
C ALA A 23 2.40 6.01 -0.50
N ALA A 24 3.19 5.58 -1.49
CA ALA A 24 2.76 5.53 -2.89
C ALA A 24 1.57 4.58 -3.10
N MET A 25 1.61 3.39 -2.48
CA MET A 25 0.50 2.43 -2.52
C MET A 25 -0.77 2.98 -1.86
N ASN A 26 -0.63 3.69 -0.74
CA ASN A 26 -1.77 4.32 -0.07
C ASN A 26 -2.40 5.40 -0.96
N SER A 27 -1.59 6.28 -1.55
CA SER A 27 -2.06 7.29 -2.51
C SER A 27 -2.75 6.65 -3.71
N PHE A 28 -2.16 5.60 -4.29
CA PHE A 28 -2.75 4.85 -5.39
C PHE A 28 -4.10 4.23 -5.00
N SER A 29 -4.21 3.64 -3.80
CA SER A 29 -5.49 3.08 -3.33
C SER A 29 -6.59 4.12 -3.21
N SER A 30 -6.26 5.34 -2.76
CA SER A 30 -7.20 6.47 -2.69
C SER A 30 -7.62 6.95 -4.08
N THR A 31 -6.68 7.06 -5.02
CA THR A 31 -6.99 7.41 -6.42
C THR A 31 -7.86 6.34 -7.08
N LEU A 32 -7.55 5.06 -6.88
CA LEU A 32 -8.34 3.96 -7.40
C LEU A 32 -9.76 3.95 -6.82
N GLN A 33 -9.92 4.26 -5.53
CA GLN A 33 -11.24 4.41 -4.91
C GLN A 33 -12.09 5.48 -5.60
N GLN A 34 -11.50 6.65 -5.89
CA GLN A 34 -12.18 7.73 -6.61
C GLN A 34 -12.59 7.29 -8.02
N GLN A 35 -11.68 6.63 -8.74
CA GLN A 35 -11.97 6.12 -10.09
C GLN A 35 -13.09 5.07 -10.09
N ILE A 36 -13.09 4.14 -9.13
CA ILE A 36 -14.17 3.15 -8.96
C ILE A 36 -15.51 3.87 -8.72
N GLY A 37 -15.53 4.93 -7.91
CA GLY A 37 -16.74 5.72 -7.67
C GLY A 37 -17.27 6.38 -8.95
N THR A 38 -16.39 6.96 -9.76
CA THR A 38 -16.74 7.54 -11.07
C THR A 38 -17.29 6.47 -12.02
N ILE A 39 -16.63 5.31 -12.12
CA ILE A 39 -17.07 4.18 -12.95
C ILE A 39 -18.45 3.69 -12.49
N SER A 40 -18.62 3.46 -11.18
CA SER A 40 -19.89 2.99 -10.60
C SER A 40 -21.04 3.96 -10.86
N SER A 41 -20.75 5.27 -10.82
CA SER A 41 -21.73 6.31 -11.12
C SER A 41 -22.08 6.37 -12.61
N ALA A 42 -21.09 6.18 -13.49
CA ALA A 42 -21.26 6.18 -14.94
C ALA A 42 -22.06 4.96 -15.45
N ILE A 43 -21.92 3.80 -14.80
CA ILE A 43 -22.69 2.59 -15.11
C ILE A 43 -24.20 2.78 -14.85
N GLY A 44 -24.58 3.73 -13.98
CA GLY A 44 -25.91 4.35 -13.98
C GLY A 44 -27.10 3.37 -14.03
N GLY A 45 -27.37 2.64 -12.96
CA GLY A 45 -28.63 1.88 -12.74
C GLY A 45 -28.86 0.65 -13.63
N THR A 46 -28.26 0.57 -14.81
CA THR A 46 -28.30 -0.56 -15.75
C THR A 46 -27.03 -1.42 -15.67
N ALA A 47 -26.49 -1.61 -14.45
CA ALA A 47 -25.33 -2.45 -14.25
C ALA A 47 -25.67 -3.89 -14.68
N SER A 48 -25.07 -4.32 -15.79
CA SER A 48 -25.04 -5.73 -16.16
C SER A 48 -24.29 -6.53 -15.09
N ASN A 49 -24.45 -7.85 -15.09
CA ASN A 49 -23.66 -8.70 -14.17
C ASN A 49 -22.15 -8.60 -14.43
N GLU A 50 -21.75 -8.24 -15.65
CA GLU A 50 -20.34 -8.03 -16.01
C GLU A 50 -19.79 -6.74 -15.39
N ASP A 51 -20.56 -5.66 -15.40
CA ASP A 51 -20.19 -4.39 -14.78
C ASP A 51 -19.95 -4.54 -13.27
N ARG A 52 -20.83 -5.29 -12.59
CA ARG A 52 -20.69 -5.57 -11.15
C ARG A 52 -19.42 -6.38 -10.88
N GLN A 53 -19.18 -7.44 -11.64
CA GLN A 53 -17.99 -8.28 -11.48
C GLN A 53 -16.70 -7.48 -11.70
N MET A 54 -16.67 -6.59 -12.69
CA MET A 54 -15.54 -5.69 -12.90
C MET A 54 -15.33 -4.75 -11.71
N VAL A 55 -16.39 -4.07 -11.25
CA VAL A 55 -16.30 -3.15 -10.11
C VAL A 55 -15.83 -3.88 -8.85
N ASP A 56 -16.35 -5.09 -8.59
CA ASP A 56 -15.97 -5.92 -7.46
C ASP A 56 -14.49 -6.30 -7.52
N ALA A 57 -13.98 -6.71 -8.70
CA ALA A 57 -12.57 -7.01 -8.90
C ALA A 57 -11.68 -5.79 -8.64
N LEU A 58 -12.08 -4.60 -9.10
CA LEU A 58 -11.36 -3.35 -8.85
C LEU A 58 -11.36 -2.98 -7.36
N GLN A 59 -12.49 -3.18 -6.66
CA GLN A 59 -12.58 -2.94 -5.22
C GLN A 59 -11.68 -3.91 -4.42
N GLN A 60 -11.61 -5.18 -4.81
CA GLN A 60 -10.71 -6.16 -4.18
C GLN A 60 -9.24 -5.80 -4.39
N ALA A 61 -8.86 -5.36 -5.60
CA ALA A 61 -7.51 -4.89 -5.89
C ALA A 61 -7.15 -3.67 -5.03
N MET A 62 -8.04 -2.68 -4.94
CA MET A 62 -7.87 -1.50 -4.09
C MET A 62 -7.65 -1.88 -2.62
N GLN A 63 -8.48 -2.77 -2.08
CA GLN A 63 -8.34 -3.25 -0.70
C GLN A 63 -7.01 -3.97 -0.48
N SER A 64 -6.57 -4.79 -1.43
CA SER A 64 -5.30 -5.51 -1.35
C SER A 64 -4.10 -4.56 -1.35
N VAL A 65 -4.12 -3.51 -2.19
CA VAL A 65 -3.09 -2.47 -2.21
C VAL A 65 -3.05 -1.73 -0.88
N LYS A 66 -4.21 -1.36 -0.32
CA LYS A 66 -4.31 -0.69 0.97
C LYS A 66 -3.82 -1.58 2.11
N ALA A 67 -4.15 -2.87 2.10
CA ALA A 67 -3.65 -3.81 3.10
C ALA A 67 -2.13 -3.95 3.02
N ALA A 68 -1.58 -4.06 1.81
CA ALA A 68 -0.14 -4.13 1.59
C ALA A 68 0.57 -2.86 2.08
N SER A 69 0.02 -1.65 1.87
CA SER A 69 0.60 -0.41 2.38
C SER A 69 0.69 -0.39 3.92
N VAL A 70 -0.35 -0.88 4.60
CA VAL A 70 -0.36 -1.02 6.07
C VAL A 70 0.71 -2.02 6.54
N GLN A 71 0.83 -3.17 5.88
CA GLN A 71 1.83 -4.17 6.22
C GLN A 71 3.26 -3.66 6.01
N LEU A 72 3.51 -2.93 4.92
CA LEU A 72 4.80 -2.28 4.67
C LEU A 72 5.13 -1.26 5.76
N ASN A 73 4.18 -0.40 6.17
CA ASN A 73 4.39 0.54 7.27
C ASN A 73 4.71 -0.17 8.59
N ALA A 74 4.01 -1.26 8.91
CA ALA A 74 4.29 -2.05 10.11
C ALA A 74 5.71 -2.67 10.06
N ALA A 75 6.12 -3.20 8.90
CA ALA A 75 7.46 -3.76 8.70
C ALA A 75 8.56 -2.69 8.85
N ALA A 76 8.37 -1.51 8.25
CA ALA A 76 9.29 -0.38 8.40
C ALA A 76 9.41 0.08 9.86
N GLY A 77 8.29 0.10 10.61
CA GLY A 77 8.28 0.36 12.04
C GLY A 77 9.15 -0.63 12.82
N LYS A 78 8.94 -1.93 12.60
CA LYS A 78 9.75 -2.98 13.24
C LYS A 78 11.24 -2.89 12.90
N ALA A 79 11.56 -2.56 11.64
CA ALA A 79 12.94 -2.38 11.21
C ALA A 79 13.62 -1.21 11.94
N ARG A 80 12.93 -0.07 12.07
CA ARG A 80 13.43 1.10 12.82
C ARG A 80 13.57 0.81 14.32
N ASP A 81 12.60 0.11 14.91
CA ASP A 81 12.64 -0.31 16.31
C ASP A 81 13.81 -1.25 16.60
N TRP A 82 14.15 -2.12 15.66
CA TRP A 82 15.33 -2.97 15.79
C TRP A 82 16.61 -2.12 15.75
N VAL A 83 16.73 -1.18 14.81
CA VAL A 83 17.91 -0.32 14.67
C VAL A 83 18.16 0.53 15.93
N SER A 84 17.10 0.99 16.59
CA SER A 84 17.21 1.80 17.82
C SER A 84 17.61 0.99 19.06
N LYS A 85 17.33 -0.32 19.08
CA LYS A 85 17.60 -1.22 20.22
C LYS A 85 18.90 -2.01 20.09
N ALA A 86 19.27 -2.40 18.86
CA ALA A 86 20.56 -3.01 18.56
C ALA A 86 21.70 -2.00 18.78
#